data_AF-A0A2V9P1F3-F1
#
_entry.id   AF-A0A2V9P1F3-F1
#
_cell.length_a   1.000
_cell.length_b   1.000
_cell.length_c   1.000
_cell.angle_alpha   90.00
_cell.angle_beta   90.00
_cell.angle_gamma   90.00
#
_symmetry.space_group_name_H-M   'P 1'
#
loop_
_entity.id
_entity.type
_entity.pdbx_description
1 polymer ?
#
loop_
_entity_poly.entity_id
_entity_poly.type
_entity_poly.pdbx_seq_one_letter_code
_entity_poly.pdbx_strand_id
1 'polypeptide(L)'
;MEVDRIAEELESLPPEQALEAVLTANPRAHVCLTSSFQAEDMVVAHLLSKRVLDLPVLFLDTGYHFRQTYEYRDRMTKEWSLNLINVLPAP
;
A
#
# COMPACT_ATOMS: atom_id res chain seq x y z
N MET A 1 -8.15 9.14 21.93
CA MET A 1 -8.12 10.62 22.07
C MET A 1 -7.15 11.29 21.10
N GLU A 2 -5.93 10.77 20.84
CA GLU A 2 -5.04 11.34 19.80
C GLU A 2 -5.30 10.73 18.40
N VAL A 3 -5.52 9.41 18.34
CA VAL A 3 -5.81 8.69 17.07
C VAL A 3 -7.16 9.10 16.47
N ASP A 4 -8.20 9.23 17.29
CA ASP A 4 -9.55 9.59 16.83
C ASP A 4 -9.57 10.97 16.17
N ARG A 5 -8.84 11.94 16.75
CA ARG A 5 -8.71 13.27 16.19
C ARG A 5 -7.97 13.26 14.84
N ILE A 6 -6.89 12.48 14.73
CA ILE A 6 -6.16 12.33 13.46
C ILE A 6 -7.06 11.69 12.41
N ALA A 7 -7.85 10.68 12.77
CA ALA A 7 -8.79 10.04 11.85
C ALA A 7 -9.86 11.02 11.35
N GLU A 8 -10.50 11.77 12.24
CA GLU A 8 -11.49 12.79 11.87
C GLU A 8 -10.91 13.88 10.96
N GLU A 9 -9.69 14.34 11.25
CA GLU A 9 -8.99 15.31 10.41
C GLU A 9 -8.74 14.74 9.00
N LEU A 10 -8.23 13.50 8.90
CA LEU A 10 -7.93 12.84 7.62
C LEU A 10 -9.19 12.53 6.79
N GLU A 11 -10.31 12.15 7.42
CA GLU A 11 -11.58 11.85 6.73
C GLU A 11 -12.13 13.04 5.94
N SER A 12 -11.85 14.26 6.39
CA SER A 12 -12.30 15.49 5.73
C SER A 12 -11.44 15.89 4.53
N LEU A 13 -10.28 15.23 4.34
CA LEU A 13 -9.32 15.57 3.30
C LEU A 13 -9.54 14.78 2.01
N PRO A 14 -9.27 15.37 0.84
CA PRO A 14 -9.09 14.60 -0.39
C PRO A 14 -7.99 13.53 -0.23
N PRO A 15 -8.08 12.37 -0.91
CA PRO A 15 -7.14 11.27 -0.75
C PRO A 15 -5.66 11.66 -0.88
N GLU A 16 -5.34 12.52 -1.84
CA GLU A 16 -3.98 13.03 -2.04
C GLU A 16 -3.49 13.85 -0.84
N GLN A 17 -4.35 14.68 -0.25
CA GLN A 17 -3.99 15.51 0.90
C GLN A 17 -3.87 14.68 2.18
N ALA A 18 -4.77 13.70 2.37
CA ALA A 18 -4.65 12.74 3.45
C ALA A 18 -3.32 11.97 3.37
N LEU A 19 -2.92 11.57 2.15
CA LEU A 19 -1.66 10.88 1.93
C LEU A 19 -0.45 11.75 2.25
N GLU A 20 -0.43 13.02 1.80
CA GLU A 20 0.64 13.96 2.16
C GLU A 20 0.73 14.19 3.67
N ALA A 21 -0.41 14.35 4.35
CA ALA A 21 -0.44 14.51 5.80
C ALA A 21 0.18 13.30 6.51
N VAL A 22 -0.17 12.08 6.10
CA VAL A 22 0.40 10.84 6.65
C VAL A 22 1.90 10.72 6.36
N LEU A 23 2.33 10.98 5.13
CA LEU A 23 3.74 10.86 4.74
C LEU A 23 4.64 11.88 5.44
N THR A 24 4.13 13.07 5.73
CA THR A 24 4.88 14.15 6.39
C THR A 24 4.85 14.09 7.91
N ALA A 25 3.88 13.38 8.51
CA ALA A 25 3.70 13.28 9.96
C ALA A 25 4.93 12.69 10.68
N ASN A 26 5.65 11.77 10.04
CA ASN A 26 6.90 11.24 10.56
C ASN A 26 7.94 11.03 9.44
N PRO A 27 8.82 12.01 9.19
CA PRO A 27 9.84 11.92 8.13
C PRO A 27 10.86 10.79 8.31
N ARG A 28 10.92 10.17 9.49
CA ARG A 28 11.80 9.02 9.78
C ARG A 28 11.09 7.68 9.65
N ALA A 29 9.80 7.66 9.36
CA ALA A 29 9.06 6.42 9.20
C ALA A 29 9.47 5.68 7.91
N HIS A 30 9.54 4.37 7.99
CA HIS A 30 9.65 3.51 6.82
C HIS A 30 8.24 3.26 6.28
N VAL A 31 7.93 3.86 5.13
CA VAL A 31 6.62 3.73 4.49
C VAL A 31 6.58 2.43 3.70
N CYS A 32 5.47 1.70 3.81
CA CYS A 32 5.16 0.56 2.97
C CYS A 32 3.66 0.54 2.67
N LEU A 33 3.28 -0.20 1.63
CA LEU A 33 1.89 -0.50 1.32
C LEU A 33 1.65 -1.99 1.53
N THR A 34 0.70 -2.38 2.37
CA THR A 34 0.16 -3.73 2.37
C THR A 34 -0.89 -3.84 1.28
N SER A 35 -0.82 -4.83 0.42
CA SER A 35 -1.78 -5.02 -0.66
C SER A 35 -2.17 -6.47 -0.87
N SER A 36 -3.47 -6.72 -1.02
CA SER A 36 -4.07 -7.96 -1.53
C SER A 36 -4.25 -7.93 -3.06
N PHE A 37 -3.82 -6.85 -3.72
CA PHE A 37 -4.01 -6.56 -5.15
C PHE A 37 -5.48 -6.44 -5.55
N GLN A 38 -6.33 -5.96 -4.64
CA GLN A 38 -7.70 -5.55 -4.95
C GLN A 38 -7.73 -4.14 -5.58
N ALA A 39 -8.89 -3.76 -6.11
CA ALA A 39 -9.02 -2.52 -6.89
C ALA A 39 -8.62 -1.28 -6.08
N GLU A 40 -9.03 -1.23 -4.81
CA GLU A 40 -8.77 -0.12 -3.89
C GLU A 40 -7.27 0.02 -3.62
N ASP A 41 -6.58 -1.09 -3.39
CA ASP A 41 -5.13 -1.09 -3.17
C ASP A 41 -4.36 -0.60 -4.39
N MET A 42 -4.81 -0.95 -5.60
CA MET A 42 -4.16 -0.48 -6.83
C MET A 42 -4.29 1.04 -7.00
N VAL A 43 -5.40 1.63 -6.54
CA VAL A 43 -5.55 3.09 -6.49
C VAL A 43 -4.55 3.69 -5.51
N VAL A 44 -4.43 3.14 -4.31
CA VAL A 44 -3.47 3.61 -3.29
C VAL A 44 -2.02 3.44 -3.76
N ALA A 45 -1.69 2.30 -4.37
CA ALA A 45 -0.38 2.04 -4.97
C ALA A 45 -0.03 3.07 -6.04
N HIS A 46 -0.99 3.44 -6.89
CA HIS A 46 -0.81 4.49 -7.90
C HIS A 46 -0.59 5.87 -7.27
N LEU A 47 -1.27 6.20 -6.18
CA LEU A 47 -1.09 7.48 -5.48
C LEU A 47 0.27 7.54 -4.77
N LEU A 48 0.69 6.46 -4.12
CA LEU A 48 1.95 6.37 -3.39
C LEU A 48 3.17 6.29 -4.30
N SER A 49 3.09 5.60 -5.45
CA SER A 49 4.24 5.44 -6.36
C SER A 49 4.75 6.77 -6.93
N LYS A 50 3.92 7.82 -6.93
CA LYS A 50 4.29 9.18 -7.32
C LYS A 50 5.08 9.94 -6.25
N ARG A 51 5.11 9.44 -5.01
CA ARG A 51 5.60 10.15 -3.80
C ARG A 51 6.72 9.40 -3.10
N VAL A 52 6.62 8.07 -3.05
CA VAL A 52 7.58 7.19 -2.39
C VAL A 52 8.31 6.39 -3.45
N LEU A 53 9.56 6.76 -3.70
CA LEU A 53 10.45 6.00 -4.59
C LEU A 53 10.71 4.62 -3.98
N ASP A 54 10.66 3.59 -4.82
CA ASP A 54 10.94 2.20 -4.42
C ASP A 54 10.05 1.68 -3.26
N LEU A 55 8.79 2.14 -3.22
CA LEU A 55 7.79 1.77 -2.21
C LEU A 55 7.68 0.24 -2.05
N PRO A 56 7.99 -0.32 -0.86
CA PRO A 56 7.75 -1.72 -0.58
C PRO A 56 6.25 -2.02 -0.60
N VAL A 57 5.83 -2.95 -1.48
CA VAL A 57 4.46 -3.47 -1.56
C VAL A 57 4.43 -4.87 -0.95
N LEU A 58 3.88 -4.98 0.24
CA LEU A 58 3.79 -6.21 1.01
C LEU A 58 2.55 -7.00 0.60
N PHE A 59 2.76 -8.19 0.04
CA PHE A 59 1.70 -9.15 -0.24
C PHE A 59 1.74 -10.27 0.79
N LEU A 60 0.64 -10.44 1.54
CA LEU A 60 0.48 -11.56 2.46
C LEU A 60 0.16 -12.82 1.65
N ASP A 61 1.19 -13.62 1.38
CA ASP A 61 1.06 -14.85 0.60
C ASP A 61 0.68 -16.00 1.52
N THR A 62 -0.62 -16.25 1.64
CA THR A 62 -1.16 -17.31 2.51
C THR A 62 -0.89 -18.72 1.96
N GLY A 63 -0.54 -18.85 0.68
CA GLY A 63 -0.52 -20.11 -0.05
C GLY A 63 -1.90 -20.62 -0.53
N TYR A 64 -2.98 -19.88 -0.24
CA TYR A 64 -4.36 -20.28 -0.58
C TYR A 64 -5.09 -19.30 -1.52
N HIS A 65 -4.37 -18.33 -2.08
CA HIS A 65 -4.97 -17.38 -3.02
C HIS A 65 -5.38 -18.07 -4.32
N PHE A 66 -6.40 -17.52 -4.98
CA PHE A 66 -6.75 -17.96 -6.32
C PHE A 66 -5.58 -17.76 -7.28
N ARG A 67 -5.43 -18.66 -8.25
CA ARG A 67 -4.43 -18.54 -9.31
C ARG A 67 -4.51 -17.18 -10.02
N GLN A 68 -5.72 -16.69 -10.26
CA GLN A 68 -5.97 -15.39 -10.88
C GLN A 68 -5.41 -14.23 -10.05
N THR A 69 -5.38 -14.33 -8.72
CA THR A 69 -4.77 -13.33 -7.85
C THR A 69 -3.27 -13.25 -8.09
N TYR A 70 -2.59 -14.40 -8.15
CA TYR A 70 -1.16 -14.45 -8.47
C TYR A 70 -0.86 -13.91 -9.87
N GLU A 71 -1.64 -14.30 -10.87
CA GLU A 71 -1.47 -13.81 -12.24
C GLU A 71 -1.68 -12.30 -12.35
N TYR A 72 -2.70 -11.76 -11.67
CA TYR A 72 -2.94 -10.32 -11.62
C TYR A 72 -1.81 -9.58 -10.89
N ARG A 73 -1.42 -10.07 -9.70
CA ARG A 73 -0.31 -9.54 -8.90
C ARG A 73 0.97 -9.43 -9.72
N ASP A 74 1.37 -10.53 -10.35
CA ASP A 74 2.62 -10.61 -11.10
C ASP A 74 2.60 -9.70 -12.33
N ARG A 75 1.46 -9.62 -13.02
CA ARG A 75 1.26 -8.70 -14.14
C ARG A 75 1.39 -7.24 -13.69
N MET A 76 0.65 -6.83 -12.66
CA MET A 76 0.67 -5.44 -12.18
C MET A 76 2.05 -5.06 -11.63
N THR A 77 2.69 -5.97 -10.90
CA THR A 77 4.06 -5.79 -10.38
C THR A 77 5.04 -5.50 -11.51
N LYS A 78 4.95 -6.27 -12.62
CA LYS A 78 5.79 -6.05 -13.80
C LYS A 78 5.46 -4.75 -14.51
N GLU A 79 4.19 -4.49 -14.79
CA GLU A 79 3.76 -3.31 -15.55
C GLU A 79 4.10 -2.01 -14.84
N TRP A 80 3.98 -1.99 -13.51
CA TRP A 80 4.18 -0.78 -12.70
C TRP A 80 5.54 -0.75 -12.00
N SER A 81 6.40 -1.76 -12.25
CA SER A 81 7.72 -1.90 -11.61
C SER A 81 7.65 -1.80 -10.09
N LEU A 82 6.68 -2.51 -9.48
CA LEU A 82 6.47 -2.49 -8.03
C LEU A 82 7.57 -3.27 -7.31
N ASN A 83 8.03 -2.76 -6.17
CA ASN A 83 8.91 -3.47 -5.23
C ASN A 83 8.07 -4.46 -4.39
N LEU A 84 7.68 -5.58 -5.00
CA LEU A 84 6.85 -6.60 -4.37
C LEU A 84 7.64 -7.44 -3.36
N ILE A 85 7.13 -7.53 -2.14
CA ILE A 85 7.62 -8.39 -1.07
C ILE A 85 6.54 -9.40 -0.69
N ASN A 86 6.80 -10.68 -0.93
CA ASN A 86 5.92 -11.76 -0.47
C ASN A 86 6.23 -12.07 1.01
N VAL A 87 5.25 -11.83 1.87
CA VAL A 87 5.29 -12.16 3.29
C VAL A 87 4.65 -13.54 3.45
N LEU A 88 5.46 -14.52 3.86
CA LEU A 88 5.05 -15.91 4.03
C LEU A 88 4.69 -16.20 5.50
N PRO A 89 3.80 -17.17 5.78
CA PRO A 89 3.57 -17.68 7.13
C PRO A 89 4.88 -18.16 7.76
N ALA A 90 5.02 -17.93 9.07
CA ALA A 90 6.09 -18.54 9.83
C ALA A 90 5.97 -20.08 9.76
N PRO A 91 7.11 -20.80 9.71
CA PRO A 91 7.11 -22.27 9.69
C PRO A 91 6.47 -22.90 10.92
#